data_AF-A0A8H6AGB7-F1
#
_entry.id   AF-A0A8H6AGB7-F1
#
_cell.length_a   1.000
_cell.length_b   1.000
_cell.length_c   1.000
_cell.angle_alpha   90.00
_cell.angle_beta   90.00
_cell.angle_gamma   90.00
#
_symmetry.space_group_name_H-M   'P 1'
#
loop_
_entity.id
_entity.type
_entity.pdbx_description
1 polymer ?
#
loop_
_entity_poly.entity_id
_entity_poly.type
_entity_poly.pdbx_seq_one_letter_code
_entity_poly.pdbx_strand_id
1 'polypeptide(L)'
;MVQRQDSTPFTPQFDSLVQEQLEKWKVPGVTISVVHGSSTYAKAYGFAVLPDKEMTLDSLFTTCSTTKAFTAAAVSMAIDDSIKSPSPLTWDTPIASLIRDDFVLADDHATVNTTLEDALSHRSGLPGHIYAMVGAYPDESLRDAVRKLRHLPLAYPPRTTFDYCNHMFMVVSHVLEKIAGEPLGEILKKRIWDPLNMKDTYFSVQDVKRCPSTSPRLVQGYTWVPEKGSYVAEPHMNYAPTTGTGAIVSNVLDYAKWLRALIYQAGPISREGHAAVVQPRSVISNDEQDTVYPPAPYHLYALGWHSGYGVITLRVENGHLYSDLSDRVEAMTIQLEHAVGEFFVAKISTHSLSQCFKAEFYVDSTATARKVGMELEPALGDKMIWFERCL
;
A
#
# COMPACT_ATOMS: atom_id res chain seq x y z
N MET A 1 27.79 1.51 15.08
CA MET A 1 27.06 2.50 15.91
C MET A 1 26.15 3.27 14.98
N VAL A 2 24.83 3.13 15.10
CA VAL A 2 23.91 4.01 14.36
C VAL A 2 23.94 5.36 15.06
N GLN A 3 24.46 6.38 14.39
CA GLN A 3 24.41 7.75 14.88
C GLN A 3 22.94 8.14 14.95
N ARG A 4 22.35 8.12 16.15
CA ARG A 4 21.00 8.64 16.36
C ARG A 4 21.08 10.14 16.13
N GLN A 5 20.61 10.62 14.98
CA GLN A 5 20.37 12.04 14.81
C GLN A 5 19.20 12.43 15.72
N ASP A 6 19.46 13.36 16.64
CA ASP A 6 18.46 13.96 17.55
C ASP A 6 17.49 14.91 16.81
N SER A 7 17.63 15.08 15.50
CA SER A 7 16.75 15.91 14.68
C SER A 7 15.53 15.13 14.20
N THR A 8 14.33 15.60 14.60
CA THR A 8 13.04 15.13 14.07
C THR A 8 12.83 15.59 12.62
N PRO A 9 12.15 14.79 11.77
CA PRO A 9 11.72 15.25 10.45
C PRO A 9 10.61 16.30 10.51
N PHE A 10 9.92 16.43 11.65
CA PHE A 10 8.86 17.42 11.86
C PHE A 10 9.46 18.77 12.28
N THR A 11 10.03 19.48 11.32
CA THR A 11 10.53 20.85 11.51
C THR A 11 9.40 21.87 11.51
N PRO A 12 9.61 23.11 11.99
CA PRO A 12 8.62 24.18 11.85
C PRO A 12 8.17 24.40 10.39
N GLN A 13 9.08 24.25 9.42
CA GLN A 13 8.75 24.35 8.00
C GLN A 13 7.82 23.21 7.54
N PHE A 14 8.09 21.99 8.01
CA PHE A 14 7.20 20.85 7.74
C PHE A 14 5.82 21.07 8.37
N ASP A 15 5.79 21.56 9.62
CA ASP A 15 4.53 21.88 10.30
C ASP A 15 3.74 22.94 9.54
N SER A 16 4.38 24.02 9.08
CA SER A 16 3.74 25.06 8.27
C SER A 16 3.21 24.49 6.95
N LEU A 17 3.97 23.62 6.28
CA LEU A 17 3.52 22.96 5.06
C LEU A 17 2.26 22.11 5.32
N VAL A 18 2.25 21.32 6.39
CA VAL A 18 1.08 20.51 6.75
C VAL A 18 -0.13 21.40 6.99
N GLN A 19 0.01 22.48 7.77
CA GLN A 19 -1.10 23.41 8.03
C GLN A 19 -1.62 24.05 6.74
N GLU A 20 -0.72 24.49 5.86
CA GLU A 20 -1.10 25.02 4.54
C GLU A 20 -1.89 24.00 3.72
N GLN A 21 -1.47 22.73 3.71
CA GLN A 21 -2.20 21.68 3.00
C GLN A 21 -3.56 21.37 3.64
N LEU A 22 -3.67 21.34 4.97
CA LEU A 22 -4.95 21.14 5.66
C LEU A 22 -5.94 22.27 5.30
N GLU A 23 -5.48 23.52 5.30
CA GLU A 23 -6.30 24.68 4.96
C GLU A 23 -6.69 24.73 3.48
N LYS A 24 -5.74 24.42 2.59
CA LYS A 24 -5.91 24.41 1.13
C LYS A 24 -6.90 23.33 0.70
N TRP A 25 -6.71 22.11 1.18
CA TRP A 25 -7.50 20.94 0.79
C TRP A 25 -8.72 20.69 1.67
N LYS A 26 -8.96 21.57 2.67
CA LYS A 26 -10.07 21.45 3.61
C LYS A 26 -10.05 20.06 4.27
N VAL A 27 -8.91 19.68 4.82
CA VAL A 27 -8.75 18.44 5.58
C VAL A 27 -8.84 18.80 7.06
N PRO A 28 -9.79 18.24 7.83
CA PRO A 28 -9.97 18.59 9.24
C PRO A 28 -8.76 18.29 10.13
N GLY A 29 -8.04 17.21 9.84
CA GLY A 29 -6.88 16.78 10.60
C GLY A 29 -6.23 15.54 10.02
N VAL A 30 -4.99 15.30 10.41
CA VAL A 30 -4.16 14.18 9.94
C VAL A 30 -3.21 13.72 11.03
N THR A 31 -2.83 12.44 10.97
CA THR A 31 -1.70 11.90 11.73
C THR A 31 -0.64 11.41 10.76
N ILE A 32 0.62 11.75 11.02
CA ILE A 32 1.75 11.43 10.14
C ILE A 32 2.80 10.69 10.96
N SER A 33 3.36 9.62 10.41
CA SER A 33 4.52 8.94 10.97
C SER A 33 5.60 8.74 9.92
N VAL A 34 6.85 8.87 10.35
CA VAL A 34 8.06 8.66 9.55
C VAL A 34 8.88 7.55 10.19
N VAL A 35 9.17 6.51 9.41
CA VAL A 35 10.04 5.39 9.80
C VAL A 35 11.39 5.57 9.11
N HIS A 36 12.46 5.75 9.87
CA HIS A 36 13.81 5.90 9.34
C HIS A 36 14.85 5.26 10.25
N GLY A 37 15.69 4.37 9.71
CA GLY A 37 16.60 3.56 10.51
C GLY A 37 15.84 2.86 11.65
N SER A 38 16.38 2.91 12.86
CA SER A 38 15.72 2.41 14.09
C SER A 38 14.67 3.36 14.68
N SER A 39 14.47 4.55 14.12
CA SER A 39 13.61 5.60 14.67
C SER A 39 12.23 5.61 14.03
N THR A 40 11.20 5.86 14.84
CA THR A 40 9.84 6.18 14.39
C THR A 40 9.49 7.53 14.99
N TYR A 41 9.13 8.49 14.14
CA TYR A 41 8.62 9.79 14.54
C TYR A 41 7.14 9.83 14.20
N ALA A 42 6.32 10.52 15.01
CA ALA A 42 4.92 10.73 14.66
C ALA A 42 4.42 12.07 15.19
N LYS A 43 3.51 12.71 14.45
CA LYS A 43 2.85 13.95 14.85
C LYS A 43 1.40 13.98 14.36
N ALA A 44 0.53 14.60 15.15
CA ALA A 44 -0.88 14.80 14.84
C ALA A 44 -1.16 16.29 14.60
N TYR A 45 -2.08 16.59 13.70
CA TYR A 45 -2.47 17.94 13.32
C TYR A 45 -3.99 18.03 13.16
N GLY A 46 -4.58 19.17 13.51
CA GLY A 46 -6.01 19.44 13.33
C GLY A 46 -6.91 18.66 14.29
N PHE A 47 -8.09 18.27 13.81
CA PHE A 47 -9.18 17.75 14.64
C PHE A 47 -9.57 16.31 14.26
N ALA A 48 -9.76 15.47 15.27
CA ALA A 48 -10.41 14.17 15.14
C ALA A 48 -11.93 14.29 15.02
N VAL A 49 -12.52 15.32 15.63
CA VAL A 49 -13.93 15.70 15.51
C VAL A 49 -13.98 17.23 15.51
N LEU A 50 -14.53 17.83 14.46
CA LEU A 50 -14.65 19.28 14.36
C LEU A 50 -15.80 19.82 15.24
N PRO A 51 -15.60 20.99 15.88
CA PRO A 51 -14.32 21.59 16.29
C PRO A 51 -13.82 21.06 17.65
N ASP A 52 -14.54 20.10 18.24
CA ASP A 52 -14.52 19.84 19.67
C ASP A 52 -13.36 18.95 20.13
N LYS A 53 -12.70 18.23 19.22
CA LYS A 53 -11.69 17.24 19.57
C LYS A 53 -10.47 17.31 18.66
N GLU A 54 -9.33 17.65 19.26
CA GLU A 54 -8.02 17.62 18.59
C GLU A 54 -7.61 16.21 18.18
N MET A 55 -6.83 16.13 17.11
CA MET A 55 -6.23 14.89 16.64
C MET A 55 -5.11 14.45 17.57
N THR A 56 -5.06 13.16 17.91
CA THR A 56 -3.98 12.56 18.71
C THR A 56 -3.32 11.41 17.95
N LEU A 57 -2.13 10.98 18.39
CA LEU A 57 -1.41 9.87 17.73
C LEU A 57 -2.12 8.51 17.86
N ASP A 58 -3.00 8.39 18.85
CA ASP A 58 -3.80 7.20 19.13
C ASP A 58 -5.22 7.28 18.54
N SER A 59 -5.53 8.35 17.80
CA SER A 59 -6.74 8.48 16.97
C SER A 59 -6.84 7.30 15.99
N LEU A 60 -8.03 6.69 15.94
CA LEU A 60 -8.33 5.51 15.13
C LEU A 60 -9.04 5.91 13.83
N PHE A 61 -8.47 5.51 12.71
CA PHE A 61 -8.97 5.79 11.36
C PHE A 61 -9.42 4.50 10.69
N THR A 62 -10.50 4.57 9.93
CA THR A 62 -10.74 3.56 8.89
C THR A 62 -9.63 3.68 7.86
N THR A 63 -8.93 2.58 7.60
CA THR A 63 -7.70 2.59 6.79
C THR A 63 -7.94 2.18 5.34
N CYS A 64 -9.19 1.84 5.01
CA CYS A 64 -9.65 1.55 3.66
C CYS A 64 -8.71 0.58 2.95
N SER A 65 -8.44 0.84 1.66
CA SER A 65 -7.67 -0.02 0.76
C SER A 65 -6.27 -0.43 1.24
N THR A 66 -5.69 0.24 2.23
CA THR A 66 -4.44 -0.24 2.85
C THR A 66 -4.60 -1.62 3.52
N THR A 67 -5.85 -2.03 3.83
CA THR A 67 -6.19 -3.38 4.30
C THR A 67 -5.74 -4.47 3.33
N LYS A 68 -5.74 -4.19 2.02
CA LYS A 68 -5.38 -5.17 0.97
C LYS A 68 -3.98 -5.75 1.16
N ALA A 69 -3.04 -4.92 1.64
CA ALA A 69 -1.69 -5.35 1.98
C ALA A 69 -1.66 -6.44 3.05
N PHE A 70 -2.50 -6.32 4.08
CA PHE A 70 -2.63 -7.32 5.14
C PHE A 70 -3.26 -8.62 4.61
N THR A 71 -4.27 -8.51 3.74
CA THR A 71 -4.90 -9.66 3.09
C THR A 71 -3.90 -10.43 2.23
N ALA A 72 -3.08 -9.75 1.43
CA ALA A 72 -2.02 -10.37 0.63
C ALA A 72 -0.95 -11.04 1.51
N ALA A 73 -0.55 -10.40 2.61
CA ALA A 73 0.36 -10.99 3.58
C ALA A 73 -0.22 -12.26 4.22
N ALA A 74 -1.51 -12.27 4.57
CA ALA A 74 -2.17 -13.46 5.10
C ALA A 74 -2.21 -14.62 4.09
N VAL A 75 -2.44 -14.34 2.80
CA VAL A 75 -2.32 -15.37 1.74
C VAL A 75 -0.89 -15.90 1.63
N SER A 76 0.12 -15.02 1.69
CA SER A 76 1.52 -15.45 1.68
C SER A 76 1.83 -16.39 2.84
N MET A 77 1.37 -16.07 4.05
CA MET A 77 1.57 -16.92 5.22
C MET A 77 0.81 -18.25 5.10
N ALA A 78 -0.39 -18.25 4.51
CA ALA A 78 -1.14 -19.48 4.22
C ALA A 78 -0.43 -20.37 3.18
N ILE A 79 0.21 -19.77 2.17
CA ILE A 79 1.06 -20.48 1.21
C ILE A 79 2.23 -21.14 1.94
N ASP A 80 2.96 -20.39 2.76
CA ASP A 80 4.09 -20.92 3.54
C ASP A 80 3.68 -22.09 4.45
N ASP A 81 2.56 -21.95 5.17
CA ASP A 81 2.02 -22.99 6.04
C ASP A 81 1.63 -24.27 5.26
N SER A 82 1.20 -24.10 4.01
CA SER A 82 0.71 -25.20 3.17
C SER A 82 1.82 -26.00 2.47
N ILE A 83 3.08 -25.55 2.47
CA ILE A 83 4.19 -26.16 1.71
C ILE A 83 4.33 -27.68 1.94
N LYS A 84 4.00 -28.15 3.16
CA LYS A 84 4.09 -29.57 3.54
C LYS A 84 2.76 -30.34 3.40
N SER A 85 1.69 -29.66 2.97
CA SER A 85 0.39 -30.28 2.69
C SER A 85 0.47 -31.16 1.44
N PRO A 86 -0.36 -32.22 1.31
CA PRO A 86 -0.49 -32.98 0.07
C PRO A 86 -0.91 -32.13 -1.14
N SER A 87 -1.59 -31.01 -0.88
CA SER A 87 -2.03 -30.03 -1.88
C SER A 87 -1.61 -28.63 -1.42
N PRO A 88 -0.33 -28.24 -1.64
CA PRO A 88 0.15 -26.93 -1.23
C PRO A 88 -0.56 -25.82 -2.02
N LEU A 89 -0.87 -24.72 -1.33
CA LEU A 89 -1.32 -23.49 -1.95
C LEU A 89 -0.15 -22.82 -2.67
N THR A 90 -0.45 -22.16 -3.76
CA THR A 90 0.46 -21.34 -4.54
C THR A 90 -0.27 -20.08 -4.98
N TRP A 91 0.45 -19.06 -5.43
CA TRP A 91 -0.17 -17.87 -6.02
C TRP A 91 -1.05 -18.22 -7.24
N ASP A 92 -0.69 -19.26 -7.98
CA ASP A 92 -1.43 -19.80 -9.12
C ASP A 92 -2.60 -20.73 -8.73
N THR A 93 -2.86 -20.95 -7.44
CA THR A 93 -3.98 -21.81 -7.02
C THR A 93 -5.31 -21.19 -7.47
N PRO A 94 -6.13 -21.91 -8.26
CA PRO A 94 -7.44 -21.42 -8.69
C PRO A 94 -8.38 -21.26 -7.51
N ILE A 95 -9.05 -20.11 -7.38
CA ILE A 95 -9.97 -19.82 -6.27
C ILE A 95 -11.13 -20.81 -6.24
N ALA A 96 -11.65 -21.19 -7.41
CA ALA A 96 -12.70 -22.20 -7.51
C ALA A 96 -12.28 -23.56 -6.94
N SER A 97 -10.99 -23.91 -6.90
CA SER A 97 -10.54 -25.16 -6.25
C SER A 97 -10.67 -25.14 -4.72
N LEU A 98 -10.77 -23.94 -4.13
CA LEU A 98 -10.84 -23.73 -2.68
C LEU A 98 -12.27 -23.53 -2.18
N ILE A 99 -13.11 -22.84 -2.97
CA ILE A 99 -14.45 -22.41 -2.55
C ILE A 99 -15.51 -22.52 -3.67
N ARG A 100 -15.47 -23.58 -4.49
CA ARG A 100 -16.36 -23.76 -5.67
C ARG A 100 -17.85 -23.52 -5.39
N ASP A 101 -18.32 -23.95 -4.22
CA ASP A 101 -19.73 -23.85 -3.84
C ASP A 101 -20.22 -22.40 -3.74
N ASP A 102 -19.30 -21.48 -3.45
CA ASP A 102 -19.61 -20.08 -3.22
C ASP A 102 -19.11 -19.17 -4.36
N PHE A 103 -17.94 -19.45 -4.94
CA PHE A 103 -17.31 -18.63 -5.97
C PHE A 103 -17.70 -19.04 -7.40
N VAL A 104 -18.50 -18.19 -8.03
CA VAL A 104 -18.90 -18.26 -9.45
C VAL A 104 -18.90 -16.85 -10.03
N LEU A 105 -18.27 -16.66 -11.19
CA LEU A 105 -18.34 -15.44 -12.00
C LEU A 105 -19.33 -15.62 -13.16
N ALA A 106 -19.69 -14.53 -13.83
CA ALA A 106 -20.61 -14.59 -14.98
C ALA A 106 -20.07 -15.37 -16.19
N ASP A 107 -18.76 -15.65 -16.22
CA ASP A 107 -18.09 -16.46 -17.24
C ASP A 107 -17.50 -17.74 -16.61
N ASP A 108 -17.76 -18.89 -17.24
CA ASP A 108 -17.33 -20.20 -16.74
C ASP A 108 -15.81 -20.36 -16.79
N HIS A 109 -15.18 -19.85 -17.85
CA HIS A 109 -13.73 -19.92 -18.00
C HIS A 109 -13.03 -19.08 -16.91
N ALA A 110 -13.47 -17.84 -16.69
CA ALA A 110 -12.99 -16.99 -15.62
C ALA A 110 -13.19 -17.67 -14.25
N THR A 111 -14.38 -18.23 -14.01
CA THR A 111 -14.66 -18.93 -12.74
C THR A 111 -13.65 -20.03 -12.43
N VAL A 112 -13.30 -20.85 -13.42
CA VAL A 112 -12.39 -21.99 -13.21
C VAL A 112 -10.92 -21.55 -13.12
N ASN A 113 -10.54 -20.47 -13.81
CA ASN A 113 -9.13 -20.11 -14.01
C ASN A 113 -8.63 -18.91 -13.19
N THR A 114 -9.50 -18.13 -12.54
CA THR A 114 -9.06 -17.03 -11.67
C THR A 114 -8.31 -17.60 -10.46
N THR A 115 -7.05 -17.16 -10.30
CA THR A 115 -6.15 -17.55 -9.22
C THR A 115 -6.12 -16.55 -8.07
N LEU A 116 -5.47 -16.93 -6.96
CA LEU A 116 -5.18 -16.00 -5.85
C LEU A 116 -4.38 -14.79 -6.32
N GLU A 117 -3.40 -14.99 -7.20
CA GLU A 117 -2.62 -13.91 -7.80
C GLU A 117 -3.50 -12.97 -8.64
N ASP A 118 -4.33 -13.54 -9.52
CA ASP A 118 -5.19 -12.76 -10.40
C ASP A 118 -6.15 -11.84 -9.62
N ALA A 119 -6.67 -12.35 -8.49
CA ALA A 119 -7.53 -11.63 -7.58
C ALA A 119 -6.80 -10.51 -6.84
N LEU A 120 -5.61 -10.80 -6.30
CA LEU A 120 -4.81 -9.85 -5.51
C LEU A 120 -4.08 -8.79 -6.34
N SER A 121 -3.94 -9.00 -7.65
CA SER A 121 -3.31 -8.06 -8.57
C SER A 121 -4.28 -7.37 -9.55
N HIS A 122 -5.58 -7.40 -9.28
CA HIS A 122 -6.61 -6.69 -10.06
C HIS A 122 -6.65 -7.05 -11.55
N ARG A 123 -6.42 -8.32 -11.88
CA ARG A 123 -6.40 -8.80 -13.28
C ARG A 123 -7.41 -9.92 -13.55
N SER A 124 -8.47 -9.97 -12.75
CA SER A 124 -9.54 -10.97 -12.87
C SER A 124 -10.48 -10.73 -14.06
N GLY A 125 -10.51 -9.52 -14.61
CA GLY A 125 -11.49 -9.09 -15.63
C GLY A 125 -12.83 -8.60 -15.06
N LEU A 126 -13.07 -8.75 -13.75
CA LEU A 126 -14.23 -8.19 -13.06
C LEU A 126 -13.95 -6.74 -12.66
N PRO A 127 -14.75 -5.75 -13.13
CA PRO A 127 -14.53 -4.35 -12.81
C PRO A 127 -14.98 -4.03 -11.37
N GLY A 128 -14.70 -2.80 -10.95
CA GLY A 128 -14.92 -2.35 -9.56
C GLY A 128 -16.32 -2.57 -8.99
N HIS A 129 -17.40 -2.43 -9.79
CA HIS A 129 -18.81 -2.64 -9.41
C HIS A 129 -19.21 -2.05 -8.03
N ILE A 130 -18.66 -0.90 -7.66
CA ILE A 130 -18.67 -0.42 -6.26
C ILE A 130 -20.06 -0.29 -5.63
N TYR A 131 -21.09 0.03 -6.42
CA TYR A 131 -22.47 0.11 -5.94
C TYR A 131 -23.05 -1.23 -5.48
N ALA A 132 -22.59 -2.36 -6.04
CA ALA A 132 -22.98 -3.69 -5.57
C ALA A 132 -22.45 -3.96 -4.16
N MET A 133 -21.28 -3.41 -3.81
CA MET A 133 -20.68 -3.50 -2.49
C MET A 133 -21.31 -2.51 -1.50
N VAL A 134 -21.46 -1.24 -1.90
CA VAL A 134 -22.01 -0.17 -1.04
C VAL A 134 -23.51 -0.35 -0.78
N GLY A 135 -24.22 -0.96 -1.73
CA GLY A 135 -25.64 -1.31 -1.62
C GLY A 135 -25.92 -2.65 -0.93
N ALA A 136 -24.91 -3.27 -0.30
CA ALA A 136 -25.10 -4.53 0.43
C ALA A 136 -26.15 -4.39 1.55
N TYR A 137 -26.94 -5.45 1.75
CA TYR A 137 -27.94 -5.43 2.82
C TYR A 137 -27.24 -5.46 4.21
N PRO A 138 -27.83 -4.86 5.25
CA PRO A 138 -27.21 -4.80 6.58
C PRO A 138 -26.85 -6.17 7.19
N ASP A 139 -27.59 -7.22 6.83
CA ASP A 139 -27.45 -8.61 7.29
C ASP A 139 -26.76 -9.52 6.27
N GLU A 140 -26.27 -8.95 5.16
CA GLU A 140 -25.57 -9.70 4.12
C GLU A 140 -24.25 -10.28 4.64
N SER A 141 -24.08 -11.59 4.50
CA SER A 141 -22.81 -12.24 4.86
C SER A 141 -21.75 -12.07 3.77
N LEU A 142 -20.47 -12.21 4.15
CA LEU A 142 -19.37 -12.27 3.18
C LEU A 142 -19.62 -13.33 2.09
N ARG A 143 -20.17 -14.47 2.50
CA ARG A 143 -20.54 -15.56 1.60
C ARG A 143 -21.59 -15.13 0.57
N ASP A 144 -22.63 -14.40 1.00
CA ASP A 144 -23.68 -13.92 0.11
C ASP A 144 -23.12 -12.95 -0.91
N ALA A 145 -22.26 -12.02 -0.47
CA ALA A 145 -21.60 -11.05 -1.33
C ALA A 145 -20.67 -11.72 -2.37
N VAL A 146 -19.93 -12.77 -1.98
CA VAL A 146 -19.14 -13.60 -2.92
C VAL A 146 -20.05 -14.32 -3.91
N ARG A 147 -21.20 -14.87 -3.47
CA ARG A 147 -22.12 -15.58 -4.37
C ARG A 147 -22.79 -14.65 -5.38
N LYS A 148 -22.99 -13.37 -5.05
CA LYS A 148 -23.58 -12.39 -5.97
C LYS A 148 -22.71 -12.07 -7.17
N LEU A 149 -21.41 -12.36 -7.13
CA LEU A 149 -20.49 -12.08 -8.24
C LEU A 149 -20.89 -12.79 -9.56
N ARG A 150 -21.65 -13.88 -9.49
CA ARG A 150 -22.22 -14.57 -10.66
C ARG A 150 -23.16 -13.69 -11.50
N HIS A 151 -23.65 -12.60 -10.93
CA HIS A 151 -24.57 -11.65 -11.59
C HIS A 151 -23.86 -10.40 -12.09
N LEU A 152 -22.56 -10.26 -11.83
CA LEU A 152 -21.79 -9.09 -12.25
C LEU A 152 -21.06 -9.40 -13.57
N PRO A 153 -21.27 -8.60 -14.62
CA PRO A 153 -20.59 -8.81 -15.89
C PRO A 153 -19.10 -8.52 -15.76
N LEU A 154 -18.28 -9.30 -16.48
CA LEU A 154 -16.87 -9.00 -16.71
C LEU A 154 -16.76 -7.89 -17.75
N ALA A 155 -15.74 -7.05 -17.61
CA ALA A 155 -15.41 -6.00 -18.58
C ALA A 155 -14.26 -6.41 -19.51
N TYR A 156 -13.37 -7.28 -19.03
CA TYR A 156 -12.17 -7.69 -19.75
C TYR A 156 -11.96 -9.20 -19.67
N PRO A 157 -11.30 -9.81 -20.68
CA PRO A 157 -10.75 -11.14 -20.51
C PRO A 157 -9.78 -11.18 -19.30
N PRO A 158 -9.72 -12.29 -18.56
CA PRO A 158 -8.76 -12.42 -17.46
C PRO A 158 -7.32 -12.15 -17.92
N ARG A 159 -6.55 -11.45 -17.08
CA ARG A 159 -5.12 -11.15 -17.23
C ARG A 159 -4.74 -10.19 -18.36
N THR A 160 -5.70 -9.59 -19.08
CA THR A 160 -5.39 -8.62 -20.14
C THR A 160 -5.33 -7.17 -19.67
N THR A 161 -6.06 -6.84 -18.60
CA THR A 161 -6.25 -5.46 -18.15
C THR A 161 -6.20 -5.39 -16.63
N PHE A 162 -5.51 -4.37 -16.10
CA PHE A 162 -5.65 -3.99 -14.69
C PHE A 162 -6.96 -3.24 -14.50
N ASP A 163 -7.82 -3.73 -13.60
CA ASP A 163 -9.04 -3.02 -13.20
C ASP A 163 -9.27 -3.20 -11.70
N TYR A 164 -9.18 -2.09 -10.97
CA TYR A 164 -9.19 -2.09 -9.52
C TYR A 164 -10.53 -2.64 -8.98
N CYS A 165 -10.47 -3.83 -8.37
CA CYS A 165 -11.63 -4.59 -7.99
C CYS A 165 -11.62 -4.95 -6.50
N ASN A 166 -12.48 -4.28 -5.72
CA ASN A 166 -12.66 -4.58 -4.31
C ASN A 166 -13.24 -5.99 -4.07
N HIS A 167 -14.07 -6.49 -5.00
CA HIS A 167 -14.76 -7.76 -4.85
C HIS A 167 -13.80 -8.95 -4.76
N MET A 168 -12.70 -8.91 -5.52
CA MET A 168 -11.71 -9.99 -5.50
C MET A 168 -10.97 -10.11 -4.17
N PHE A 169 -10.73 -8.98 -3.47
CA PHE A 169 -10.19 -9.01 -2.11
C PHE A 169 -11.20 -9.55 -1.08
N MET A 170 -12.50 -9.31 -1.30
CA MET A 170 -13.56 -9.97 -0.52
C MET A 170 -13.55 -11.49 -0.75
N VAL A 171 -13.40 -11.95 -2.00
CA VAL A 171 -13.31 -13.37 -2.33
C VAL A 171 -12.11 -14.01 -1.63
N VAL A 172 -10.95 -13.36 -1.67
CA VAL A 172 -9.74 -13.84 -0.98
C VAL A 172 -9.94 -13.86 0.55
N SER A 173 -10.68 -12.89 1.11
CA SER A 173 -11.05 -12.93 2.53
C SER A 173 -11.86 -14.19 2.85
N HIS A 174 -12.85 -14.53 2.02
CA HIS A 174 -13.66 -15.74 2.19
C HIS A 174 -12.83 -17.02 2.04
N VAL A 175 -11.88 -17.05 1.11
CA VAL A 175 -10.91 -18.16 0.98
C VAL A 175 -10.13 -18.34 2.29
N LEU A 176 -9.56 -17.26 2.83
CA LEU A 176 -8.77 -17.31 4.07
C LEU A 176 -9.60 -17.83 5.26
N GLU A 177 -10.83 -17.34 5.41
CA GLU A 177 -11.75 -17.82 6.46
C GLU A 177 -12.10 -19.30 6.29
N LYS A 178 -12.32 -19.76 5.05
CA LYS A 178 -12.65 -21.15 4.75
C LYS A 178 -11.50 -22.11 5.02
N ILE A 179 -10.28 -21.75 4.63
CA ILE A 179 -9.11 -22.62 4.85
C ILE A 179 -8.68 -22.65 6.33
N ALA A 180 -8.79 -21.52 7.03
CA ALA A 180 -8.35 -21.40 8.42
C ALA A 180 -9.42 -21.83 9.43
N GLY A 181 -10.70 -21.76 9.06
CA GLY A 181 -11.82 -22.04 9.96
C GLY A 181 -12.05 -20.97 11.02
N GLU A 182 -11.48 -19.77 10.85
CA GLU A 182 -11.59 -18.63 11.76
C GLU A 182 -11.79 -17.32 10.97
N PRO A 183 -12.45 -16.28 11.53
CA PRO A 183 -12.68 -15.01 10.84
C PRO A 183 -11.39 -14.29 10.45
N LEU A 184 -11.38 -13.55 9.34
CA LEU A 184 -10.16 -12.90 8.84
C LEU A 184 -9.54 -11.95 9.88
N GLY A 185 -10.35 -11.24 10.67
CA GLY A 185 -9.87 -10.39 11.75
C GLY A 185 -9.01 -11.13 12.78
N GLU A 186 -9.38 -12.36 13.14
CA GLU A 186 -8.63 -13.20 14.07
C GLU A 186 -7.33 -13.71 13.44
N ILE A 187 -7.37 -14.10 12.16
CA ILE A 187 -6.17 -14.48 11.40
C ILE A 187 -5.16 -13.33 11.41
N LEU A 188 -5.59 -12.13 11.00
CA LEU A 188 -4.73 -10.94 10.93
C LEU A 188 -4.20 -10.55 12.30
N LYS A 189 -5.04 -10.61 13.34
CA LYS A 189 -4.63 -10.33 14.71
C LYS A 189 -3.53 -11.26 15.18
N LYS A 190 -3.77 -12.57 15.11
CA LYS A 190 -2.86 -13.62 15.59
C LYS A 190 -1.56 -13.66 14.81
N ARG A 191 -1.63 -13.49 13.49
CA ARG A 191 -0.49 -13.72 12.58
C ARG A 191 0.30 -12.46 12.29
N ILE A 192 -0.32 -11.28 12.35
CA ILE A 192 0.33 -10.00 11.99
C ILE A 192 0.35 -9.03 13.16
N TRP A 193 -0.82 -8.67 13.72
CA TRP A 193 -0.89 -7.56 14.66
C TRP A 193 -0.24 -7.88 16.01
N ASP A 194 -0.51 -9.05 16.60
CA ASP A 194 0.09 -9.45 17.88
C ASP A 194 1.61 -9.61 17.78
N PRO A 195 2.18 -10.30 16.77
CA PRO A 195 3.64 -10.38 16.58
C PRO A 195 4.31 -9.02 16.39
N LEU A 196 3.63 -8.07 15.74
CA LEU A 196 4.11 -6.70 15.53
C LEU A 196 3.76 -5.74 16.66
N ASN A 197 3.08 -6.21 17.72
CA ASN A 197 2.61 -5.40 18.83
C ASN A 197 1.70 -4.22 18.38
N MET A 198 0.86 -4.46 17.38
CA MET A 198 -0.16 -3.52 16.87
C MET A 198 -1.45 -3.66 17.70
N LYS A 199 -1.42 -3.14 18.93
CA LYS A 199 -2.47 -3.34 19.94
C LYS A 199 -3.75 -2.54 19.70
N ASP A 200 -3.68 -1.54 18.84
CA ASP A 200 -4.75 -0.61 18.51
C ASP A 200 -5.14 -0.71 17.03
N THR A 201 -5.03 -1.93 16.49
CA THR A 201 -5.55 -2.31 15.19
C THR A 201 -6.72 -3.27 15.35
N TYR A 202 -7.81 -2.98 14.66
CA TYR A 202 -9.09 -3.67 14.77
C TYR A 202 -9.59 -4.01 13.36
N PHE A 203 -10.39 -5.07 13.23
CA PHE A 203 -10.87 -5.50 11.92
C PHE A 203 -12.07 -4.70 11.42
N SER A 204 -12.83 -4.04 12.29
CA SER A 204 -13.99 -3.25 11.89
C SER A 204 -14.27 -2.05 12.79
N VAL A 205 -15.02 -1.08 12.26
CA VAL A 205 -15.59 0.03 13.05
C VAL A 205 -16.46 -0.48 14.19
N GLN A 206 -17.18 -1.59 13.98
CA GLN A 206 -18.05 -2.15 15.00
C GLN A 206 -17.24 -2.67 16.20
N ASP A 207 -16.09 -3.30 15.97
CA ASP A 207 -15.21 -3.77 17.04
C ASP A 207 -14.70 -2.60 17.89
N VAL A 208 -14.35 -1.48 17.24
CA VAL A 208 -13.94 -0.25 17.94
C VAL A 208 -15.08 0.36 18.74
N LYS A 209 -16.30 0.38 18.20
CA LYS A 209 -17.49 0.95 18.86
C LYS A 209 -18.00 0.12 20.04
N ARG A 210 -17.77 -1.21 20.04
CA ARG A 210 -18.21 -2.11 21.12
C ARG A 210 -17.49 -1.85 22.44
N CYS A 211 -16.30 -1.27 22.43
CA CYS A 211 -15.52 -1.01 23.63
C CYS A 211 -15.55 0.49 24.00
N PRO A 212 -16.04 0.86 25.21
CA PRO A 212 -16.11 2.24 25.66
C PRO A 212 -14.76 2.98 25.69
N SER A 213 -13.65 2.25 25.84
CA SER A 213 -12.31 2.85 25.88
C SER A 213 -11.75 3.20 24.49
N THR A 214 -12.22 2.53 23.44
CA THR A 214 -11.74 2.72 22.05
C THR A 214 -12.71 3.55 21.23
N SER A 215 -14.01 3.46 21.49
CA SER A 215 -15.02 4.21 20.73
C SER A 215 -14.77 5.72 20.67
N PRO A 216 -14.32 6.40 21.75
CA PRO A 216 -14.03 7.83 21.69
C PRO A 216 -12.84 8.16 20.78
N ARG A 217 -11.92 7.21 20.52
CA ARG A 217 -10.73 7.41 19.69
C ARG A 217 -11.02 7.35 18.19
N LEU A 218 -12.20 6.85 17.80
CA LEU A 218 -12.60 6.77 16.39
C LEU A 218 -12.77 8.19 15.81
N VAL A 219 -12.08 8.46 14.72
CA VAL A 219 -12.11 9.75 14.01
C VAL A 219 -13.37 9.87 13.17
N GLN A 220 -13.99 11.06 13.21
CA GLN A 220 -15.13 11.40 12.37
C GLN A 220 -14.65 11.82 10.98
N GLY A 221 -15.16 11.16 9.94
CA GLY A 221 -14.92 11.57 8.55
C GLY A 221 -15.73 12.80 8.18
N TYR A 222 -15.19 13.66 7.31
CA TYR A 222 -15.89 14.84 6.81
C TYR A 222 -15.65 15.05 5.32
N THR A 223 -16.67 15.54 4.64
CA THR A 223 -16.57 16.08 3.28
C THR A 223 -16.76 17.59 3.33
N TRP A 224 -15.85 18.34 2.70
CA TRP A 224 -16.05 19.77 2.48
C TRP A 224 -17.04 19.98 1.34
N VAL A 225 -18.07 20.80 1.57
CA VAL A 225 -19.07 21.16 0.56
C VAL A 225 -18.85 22.63 0.17
N PRO A 226 -18.17 22.91 -0.97
CA PRO A 226 -17.81 24.27 -1.38
C PRO A 226 -19.01 25.22 -1.45
N GLU A 227 -20.16 24.73 -1.91
CA GLU A 227 -21.38 25.53 -2.08
C GLU A 227 -21.94 26.02 -0.74
N LYS A 228 -21.70 25.26 0.34
CA LYS A 228 -22.13 25.60 1.70
C LYS A 228 -21.04 26.31 2.51
N GLY A 229 -19.79 26.28 2.03
CA GLY A 229 -18.64 26.75 2.78
C GLY A 229 -18.50 26.03 4.13
N SER A 230 -18.87 24.75 4.21
CA SER A 230 -18.88 24.00 5.47
C SER A 230 -18.56 22.52 5.30
N TYR A 231 -18.16 21.90 6.42
CA TYR A 231 -17.94 20.47 6.53
C TYR A 231 -19.24 19.73 6.81
N VAL A 232 -19.44 18.61 6.14
CA VAL A 232 -20.52 17.64 6.42
C VAL A 232 -19.88 16.38 6.98
N ALA A 233 -20.38 15.90 8.13
CA ALA A 233 -19.91 14.66 8.72
C ALA A 233 -20.38 13.46 7.90
N GLU A 234 -19.46 12.57 7.56
CA GLU A 234 -19.72 11.32 6.83
C GLU A 234 -20.05 10.18 7.80
N PRO A 235 -21.00 9.29 7.47
CA PRO A 235 -21.21 8.11 8.28
C PRO A 235 -19.95 7.24 8.31
N HIS A 236 -19.67 6.63 9.47
CA HIS A 236 -18.63 5.63 9.54
C HIS A 236 -18.97 4.44 8.64
N MET A 237 -17.96 3.90 7.95
CA MET A 237 -18.09 2.75 7.08
C MET A 237 -18.74 1.56 7.81
N ASN A 238 -19.78 0.98 7.20
CA ASN A 238 -20.57 -0.09 7.81
C ASN A 238 -21.11 -1.10 6.77
N TYR A 239 -20.32 -1.41 5.75
CA TYR A 239 -20.70 -2.43 4.76
C TYR A 239 -20.04 -3.75 5.14
N ALA A 240 -20.84 -4.79 5.40
CA ALA A 240 -20.35 -6.14 5.72
C ALA A 240 -19.30 -6.68 4.73
N PRO A 241 -19.42 -6.51 3.38
CA PRO A 241 -18.43 -7.05 2.44
C PRO A 241 -17.07 -6.33 2.45
N THR A 242 -16.88 -5.26 3.24
CA THR A 242 -15.61 -4.50 3.26
C THR A 242 -14.41 -5.35 3.69
N THR A 243 -14.58 -6.29 4.63
CA THR A 243 -13.60 -7.33 5.04
C THR A 243 -12.12 -7.03 4.70
N GLY A 244 -11.43 -7.94 3.99
CA GLY A 244 -10.03 -7.78 3.58
C GLY A 244 -9.80 -6.81 2.42
N THR A 245 -10.85 -6.14 1.92
CA THR A 245 -10.70 -5.07 0.93
C THR A 245 -10.48 -3.70 1.57
N GLY A 246 -11.01 -3.47 2.78
CA GLY A 246 -10.88 -2.15 3.42
C GLY A 246 -11.31 -1.99 4.88
N ALA A 247 -11.56 -3.06 5.63
CA ALA A 247 -12.25 -2.94 6.92
C ALA A 247 -11.38 -2.49 8.10
N ILE A 248 -10.04 -2.60 7.99
CA ILE A 248 -9.14 -2.36 9.14
C ILE A 248 -9.29 -0.94 9.66
N VAL A 249 -9.37 -0.83 10.98
CA VAL A 249 -9.30 0.42 11.73
C VAL A 249 -8.01 0.43 12.55
N SER A 250 -7.21 1.48 12.44
CA SER A 250 -5.92 1.56 13.12
C SER A 250 -5.50 3.00 13.39
N ASN A 251 -4.39 3.17 14.09
CA ASN A 251 -3.68 4.45 14.21
C ASN A 251 -2.32 4.43 13.48
N VAL A 252 -1.72 5.61 13.41
CA VAL A 252 -0.45 5.84 12.71
C VAL A 252 0.74 5.12 13.35
N LEU A 253 0.72 4.90 14.67
CA LEU A 253 1.81 4.26 15.41
C LEU A 253 1.87 2.76 15.11
N ASP A 254 0.72 2.10 15.01
CA ASP A 254 0.64 0.68 14.66
C ASP A 254 0.96 0.46 13.19
N TYR A 255 0.48 1.33 12.29
CA TYR A 255 0.87 1.28 10.88
C TYR A 255 2.36 1.53 10.67
N ALA A 256 3.01 2.36 11.51
CA ALA A 256 4.46 2.51 11.46
C ALA A 256 5.21 1.21 11.80
N LYS A 257 4.64 0.34 12.65
CA LYS A 257 5.21 -0.98 12.95
C LYS A 257 5.07 -1.91 11.75
N TRP A 258 3.91 -1.88 11.09
CA TRP A 258 3.68 -2.60 9.84
C TRP A 258 4.64 -2.17 8.72
N LEU A 259 4.74 -0.86 8.47
CA LEU A 259 5.66 -0.29 7.48
C LEU A 259 7.11 -0.66 7.79
N ARG A 260 7.52 -0.60 9.07
CA ARG A 260 8.85 -1.02 9.50
C ARG A 260 9.11 -2.48 9.18
N ALA A 261 8.16 -3.37 9.46
CA ALA A 261 8.31 -4.79 9.16
C ALA A 261 8.57 -5.02 7.67
N LEU A 262 7.85 -4.32 6.80
CA LEU A 262 8.03 -4.40 5.35
C LEU A 262 9.36 -3.81 4.87
N ILE A 263 9.67 -2.57 5.27
CA ILE A 263 10.92 -1.88 4.86
C ILE A 263 12.16 -2.72 5.20
N TYR A 264 12.17 -3.33 6.39
CA TYR A 264 13.30 -4.13 6.87
C TYR A 264 13.14 -5.63 6.66
N GLN A 265 12.09 -6.07 5.96
CA GLN A 265 11.77 -7.49 5.73
C GLN A 265 11.81 -8.31 7.02
N ALA A 266 11.37 -7.71 8.13
CA ALA A 266 11.21 -8.41 9.38
C ALA A 266 9.89 -9.19 9.36
N GLY A 267 9.85 -10.29 10.14
CA GLY A 267 8.63 -11.08 10.30
C GLY A 267 7.42 -10.21 10.65
N PRO A 268 6.20 -10.71 10.39
CA PRO A 268 5.88 -12.14 10.40
C PRO A 268 5.83 -12.81 9.03
N ILE A 269 5.97 -12.07 7.92
CA ILE A 269 6.08 -12.66 6.58
C ILE A 269 7.49 -13.25 6.41
N SER A 270 7.60 -14.41 5.76
CA SER A 270 8.89 -14.96 5.32
C SER A 270 9.56 -14.02 4.30
N ARG A 271 10.87 -14.18 4.06
CA ARG A 271 11.59 -13.38 3.06
C ARG A 271 11.05 -13.66 1.65
N GLU A 272 10.78 -14.92 1.35
CA GLU A 272 10.21 -15.38 0.09
C GLU A 272 8.80 -14.82 -0.11
N GLY A 273 7.98 -14.87 0.94
CA GLY A 273 6.65 -14.27 0.96
C GLY A 273 6.68 -12.76 0.77
N HIS A 274 7.60 -12.06 1.47
CA HIS A 274 7.80 -10.63 1.29
C HIS A 274 8.18 -10.29 -0.16
N ALA A 275 9.13 -11.03 -0.74
CA ALA A 275 9.53 -10.84 -2.13
C ALA A 275 8.35 -11.03 -3.09
N ALA A 276 7.48 -12.02 -2.84
CA ALA A 276 6.31 -12.27 -3.67
C ALA A 276 5.26 -11.16 -3.60
N VAL A 277 4.96 -10.63 -2.40
CA VAL A 277 3.88 -9.62 -2.23
C VAL A 277 4.24 -8.24 -2.79
N VAL A 278 5.53 -7.92 -2.89
CA VAL A 278 6.02 -6.66 -3.49
C VAL A 278 6.41 -6.80 -4.96
N GLN A 279 6.39 -8.00 -5.53
CA GLN A 279 6.71 -8.22 -6.93
C GLN A 279 5.59 -7.69 -7.83
N PRO A 280 5.89 -6.81 -8.82
CA PRO A 280 4.91 -6.36 -9.81
C PRO A 280 4.24 -7.53 -10.56
N ARG A 281 2.91 -7.48 -10.69
CA ARG A 281 2.08 -8.48 -11.40
C ARG A 281 1.18 -7.91 -12.48
N SER A 282 0.89 -6.61 -12.41
CA SER A 282 0.00 -5.92 -13.34
C SER A 282 0.56 -4.55 -13.69
N VAL A 283 0.34 -4.16 -14.95
CA VAL A 283 0.63 -2.82 -15.47
C VAL A 283 -0.66 -2.02 -15.44
N ILE A 284 -0.62 -0.86 -14.81
CA ILE A 284 -1.66 0.15 -14.86
C ILE A 284 -1.30 1.05 -16.04
N SER A 285 -1.92 0.82 -17.18
CA SER A 285 -1.74 1.66 -18.37
C SER A 285 -2.43 3.01 -18.16
N ASN A 286 -1.77 4.07 -18.59
CA ASN A 286 -2.26 5.44 -18.44
C ASN A 286 -3.37 5.73 -19.46
N ASP A 287 -4.62 5.56 -19.06
CA ASP A 287 -5.79 6.04 -19.81
C ASP A 287 -6.29 7.33 -19.14
N GLU A 288 -5.87 8.51 -19.61
CA GLU A 288 -6.34 9.91 -19.37
C GLU A 288 -6.81 10.36 -17.95
N GLN A 289 -6.80 9.49 -16.95
CA GLN A 289 -7.36 9.64 -15.60
C GLN A 289 -6.43 8.98 -14.57
N ASP A 290 -5.12 9.09 -14.77
CA ASP A 290 -4.16 8.58 -13.80
C ASP A 290 -4.38 9.27 -12.44
N THR A 291 -4.83 8.49 -11.47
CA THR A 291 -5.04 8.93 -10.09
C THR A 291 -3.84 8.60 -9.19
N VAL A 292 -2.83 7.91 -9.74
CA VAL A 292 -1.63 7.53 -9.02
C VAL A 292 -0.58 8.63 -9.21
N TYR A 293 0.00 9.07 -8.09
CA TYR A 293 1.01 10.13 -8.09
C TYR A 293 2.38 9.58 -7.62
N PRO A 294 3.49 10.09 -8.19
CA PRO A 294 3.56 11.07 -9.29
C PRO A 294 3.09 10.46 -10.62
N PRO A 295 2.54 11.26 -11.56
CA PRO A 295 2.07 10.75 -12.84
C PRO A 295 3.20 10.05 -13.61
N ALA A 296 2.90 8.90 -14.21
CA ALA A 296 3.90 8.10 -14.92
C ALA A 296 3.32 7.54 -16.25
N PRO A 297 4.18 7.09 -17.21
CA PRO A 297 3.68 6.40 -18.42
C PRO A 297 2.80 5.19 -18.12
N TYR A 298 3.12 4.50 -17.04
CA TYR A 298 2.38 3.38 -16.49
C TYR A 298 2.78 3.21 -15.04
N HIS A 299 1.87 2.72 -14.21
CA HIS A 299 2.17 2.29 -12.86
C HIS A 299 2.26 0.76 -12.78
N LEU A 300 2.96 0.26 -11.77
CA LEU A 300 3.05 -1.17 -11.51
C LEU A 300 2.32 -1.52 -10.22
N TYR A 301 1.54 -2.60 -10.26
CA TYR A 301 0.81 -3.11 -9.11
C TYR A 301 1.26 -4.51 -8.77
N ALA A 302 1.52 -4.75 -7.48
CA ALA A 302 1.89 -6.04 -6.90
C ALA A 302 0.67 -6.69 -6.23
N LEU A 303 0.83 -7.33 -5.07
CA LEU A 303 -0.27 -7.98 -4.35
C LEU A 303 -0.75 -7.08 -3.22
N GLY A 304 -1.68 -6.16 -3.52
CA GLY A 304 -2.16 -5.17 -2.55
C GLY A 304 -1.30 -3.91 -2.43
N TRP A 305 -0.29 -3.75 -3.28
CA TRP A 305 0.68 -2.64 -3.25
C TRP A 305 0.89 -2.02 -4.63
N HIS A 306 1.14 -0.70 -4.64
CA HIS A 306 1.80 -0.07 -5.77
C HIS A 306 3.31 -0.30 -5.63
N SER A 307 3.95 -0.74 -6.70
CA SER A 307 5.38 -1.04 -6.69
C SER A 307 6.15 0.28 -6.74
N GLY A 308 6.47 0.83 -5.56
CA GLY A 308 7.18 2.11 -5.44
C GLY A 308 8.63 2.06 -5.94
N TYR A 309 9.43 3.01 -5.46
CA TYR A 309 10.86 3.05 -5.75
C TYR A 309 11.60 1.85 -5.15
N GLY A 310 12.53 1.25 -5.90
CA GLY A 310 13.34 0.11 -5.49
C GLY A 310 14.85 0.38 -5.56
N VAL A 311 15.66 -0.66 -5.45
CA VAL A 311 17.13 -0.56 -5.54
C VAL A 311 17.55 -0.02 -6.91
N ILE A 312 18.52 0.89 -6.91
CA ILE A 312 19.18 1.37 -8.13
C ILE A 312 20.42 0.51 -8.36
N THR A 313 20.44 -0.24 -9.46
CA THR A 313 21.60 -1.06 -9.83
C THR A 313 22.40 -0.35 -10.91
N LEU A 314 23.57 0.15 -10.54
CA LEU A 314 24.49 0.78 -11.48
C LEU A 314 25.42 -0.27 -12.11
N ARG A 315 25.38 -0.36 -13.44
CA ARG A 315 26.29 -1.16 -14.26
C ARG A 315 27.10 -0.26 -15.19
N VAL A 316 28.26 -0.74 -15.63
CA VAL A 316 29.03 -0.03 -16.67
C VAL A 316 28.49 -0.45 -18.03
N GLU A 317 28.03 0.51 -18.82
CA GLU A 317 27.48 0.29 -20.16
C GLU A 317 27.98 1.42 -21.08
N ASN A 318 28.66 1.05 -22.17
CA ASN A 318 29.26 1.99 -23.13
C ASN A 318 30.14 3.10 -22.50
N GLY A 319 30.86 2.77 -21.42
CA GLY A 319 31.74 3.72 -20.72
C GLY A 319 31.02 4.64 -19.73
N HIS A 320 29.70 4.49 -19.55
CA HIS A 320 28.91 5.23 -18.56
C HIS A 320 28.42 4.31 -17.45
N LEU A 321 28.12 4.88 -16.27
CA LEU A 321 27.35 4.18 -15.26
C LEU A 321 25.87 4.28 -15.64
N TYR A 322 25.17 3.16 -15.70
CA TYR A 322 23.81 3.05 -16.19
C TYR A 322 22.94 2.22 -15.25
N SER A 323 21.69 2.64 -15.04
CA SER A 323 20.65 1.85 -14.38
C SER A 323 19.42 1.79 -15.25
N ASP A 324 18.90 0.58 -15.42
CA ASP A 324 17.56 0.32 -15.95
C ASP A 324 16.59 0.21 -14.78
N LEU A 325 15.64 1.12 -14.72
CA LEU A 325 14.58 1.20 -13.73
C LEU A 325 13.21 1.15 -14.41
N SER A 326 13.11 0.45 -15.54
CA SER A 326 11.84 0.20 -16.23
C SER A 326 10.86 -0.65 -15.42
N ASP A 327 11.34 -1.30 -14.35
CA ASP A 327 10.53 -2.04 -13.38
C ASP A 327 9.96 -1.18 -12.23
N ARG A 328 10.02 0.15 -12.35
CA ARG A 328 9.50 1.11 -11.35
C ARG A 328 8.16 1.71 -11.76
N VAL A 329 7.47 2.29 -10.76
CA VAL A 329 6.23 3.06 -10.96
C VAL A 329 6.38 4.19 -11.97
N GLU A 330 7.55 4.81 -12.09
CA GLU A 330 7.89 5.63 -13.26
C GLU A 330 9.06 4.96 -13.98
N ALA A 331 8.76 4.36 -15.12
CA ALA A 331 9.76 3.70 -15.93
C ALA A 331 10.82 4.71 -16.37
N MET A 332 12.03 4.49 -15.90
CA MET A 332 13.12 5.41 -16.13
C MET A 332 14.43 4.68 -16.37
N THR A 333 15.37 5.41 -16.96
CA THR A 333 16.76 5.01 -17.05
C THR A 333 17.59 6.12 -16.43
N ILE A 334 18.67 5.75 -15.75
CA ILE A 334 19.62 6.69 -15.18
C ILE A 334 20.95 6.44 -15.86
N GLN A 335 21.48 7.43 -16.57
CA GLN A 335 22.84 7.43 -17.08
C GLN A 335 23.65 8.49 -16.31
N LEU A 336 24.72 8.06 -15.67
CA LEU A 336 25.65 8.90 -14.93
C LEU A 336 26.91 9.12 -15.79
N GLU A 337 27.12 10.37 -16.19
CA GLU A 337 28.30 10.81 -16.93
C GLU A 337 29.28 11.47 -15.96
N HIS A 338 30.55 11.04 -15.98
CA HIS A 338 31.58 11.59 -15.09
C HIS A 338 31.87 13.03 -15.47
N ALA A 339 31.80 13.94 -14.50
CA ALA A 339 32.15 15.34 -14.70
C ALA A 339 33.57 15.61 -14.20
N VAL A 340 33.80 15.44 -12.89
CA VAL A 340 35.12 15.66 -12.25
C VAL A 340 35.11 15.10 -10.84
N GLY A 341 36.22 14.51 -10.39
CA GLY A 341 36.33 13.98 -9.01
C GLY A 341 35.21 12.97 -8.71
N GLU A 342 34.48 13.18 -7.61
CA GLU A 342 33.29 12.39 -7.28
C GLU A 342 31.98 12.88 -7.93
N PHE A 343 32.02 13.94 -8.75
CA PHE A 343 30.84 14.57 -9.34
C PHE A 343 30.50 14.01 -10.72
N PHE A 344 29.20 13.81 -10.93
CA PHE A 344 28.59 13.26 -12.13
C PHE A 344 27.39 14.10 -12.56
N VAL A 345 27.00 13.95 -13.82
CA VAL A 345 25.69 14.39 -14.32
C VAL A 345 24.82 13.16 -14.45
N ALA A 346 23.75 13.09 -13.66
CA ALA A 346 22.72 12.06 -13.78
C ALA A 346 21.68 12.51 -14.81
N LYS A 347 21.71 11.91 -16.00
CA LYS A 347 20.65 12.02 -16.98
C LYS A 347 19.59 10.98 -16.68
N ILE A 348 18.42 11.44 -16.26
CA ILE A 348 17.26 10.58 -16.02
C ILE A 348 16.31 10.75 -17.20
N SER A 349 15.98 9.64 -17.84
CA SER A 349 15.10 9.60 -19.00
C SER A 349 13.93 8.66 -18.75
N THR A 350 12.73 9.17 -18.94
CA THR A 350 11.46 8.46 -18.94
C THR A 350 10.88 8.50 -20.36
N HIS A 351 9.69 7.95 -20.57
CA HIS A 351 9.03 7.98 -21.88
C HIS A 351 8.75 9.41 -22.42
N SER A 352 8.54 10.38 -21.52
CA SER A 352 8.06 11.72 -21.85
C SER A 352 9.01 12.84 -21.44
N LEU A 353 10.00 12.53 -20.59
CA LEU A 353 10.92 13.52 -20.03
C LEU A 353 12.35 13.00 -20.07
N SER A 354 13.30 13.88 -20.39
CA SER A 354 14.72 13.63 -20.17
C SER A 354 15.34 14.86 -19.53
N GLN A 355 15.82 14.72 -18.29
CA GLN A 355 16.39 15.82 -17.52
C GLN A 355 17.72 15.42 -16.90
N CYS A 356 18.61 16.40 -16.76
CA CYS A 356 19.92 16.22 -16.13
C CYS A 356 19.90 16.80 -14.71
N PHE A 357 20.47 16.05 -13.78
CA PHE A 357 20.60 16.39 -12.37
C PHE A 357 22.06 16.30 -11.96
N LYS A 358 22.46 17.11 -10.98
CA LYS A 358 23.77 16.93 -10.35
C LYS A 358 23.75 15.64 -9.56
N ALA A 359 24.86 14.91 -9.64
CA ALA A 359 25.09 13.71 -8.88
C ALA A 359 26.49 13.71 -8.26
N GLU A 360 26.62 13.05 -7.12
CA GLU A 360 27.87 12.97 -6.38
C GLU A 360 28.01 11.58 -5.75
N PHE A 361 29.20 10.99 -5.83
CA PHE A 361 29.50 9.78 -5.07
C PHE A 361 30.20 10.13 -3.76
N TYR A 362 29.75 9.53 -2.66
CA TYR A 362 30.57 9.48 -1.47
C TYR A 362 31.48 8.26 -1.55
N VAL A 363 32.79 8.50 -1.68
CA VAL A 363 33.84 7.48 -1.69
C VAL A 363 34.56 7.49 -0.35
N ASP A 364 34.66 6.33 0.30
CA ASP A 364 35.33 6.24 1.59
C ASP A 364 36.87 6.21 1.46
N SER A 365 37.57 6.21 2.60
CA SER A 365 39.04 6.13 2.66
C SER A 365 39.65 4.88 1.99
N THR A 366 38.85 3.88 1.64
CA THR A 366 39.27 2.66 0.94
C THR A 366 39.05 2.74 -0.57
N ALA A 367 38.74 3.93 -1.11
CA ALA A 367 38.35 4.16 -2.49
C ALA A 367 37.08 3.40 -2.91
N THR A 368 36.21 3.07 -1.95
CA THR A 368 34.95 2.39 -2.22
C THR A 368 33.81 3.39 -2.23
N ALA A 369 33.07 3.48 -3.34
CA ALA A 369 31.80 4.21 -3.39
C ALA A 369 30.80 3.58 -2.41
N ARG A 370 30.31 4.39 -1.46
CA ARG A 370 29.36 3.98 -0.41
C ARG A 370 27.98 4.59 -0.57
N LYS A 371 27.88 5.76 -1.19
CA LYS A 371 26.61 6.42 -1.46
C LYS A 371 26.65 7.12 -2.80
N VAL A 372 25.50 7.30 -3.42
CA VAL A 372 25.31 8.21 -4.55
C VAL A 372 24.21 9.21 -4.18
N GLY A 373 24.51 10.50 -4.29
CA GLY A 373 23.59 11.61 -4.10
C GLY A 373 23.11 12.11 -5.45
N MET A 374 21.82 12.43 -5.57
CA MET A 374 21.26 13.08 -6.75
C MET A 374 20.33 14.24 -6.34
N GLU A 375 20.42 15.36 -7.05
CA GLU A 375 19.59 16.56 -6.83
C GLU A 375 18.18 16.38 -7.45
N LEU A 376 17.40 15.42 -6.94
CA LEU A 376 16.12 15.01 -7.55
C LEU A 376 14.91 15.86 -7.14
N GLU A 377 15.01 16.61 -6.04
CA GLU A 377 13.91 17.41 -5.49
C GLU A 377 14.35 18.88 -5.38
N PRO A 378 13.93 19.76 -6.32
CA PRO A 378 14.27 21.17 -6.30
C PRO A 378 13.91 21.88 -4.99
N ALA A 379 12.86 21.43 -4.28
CA ALA A 379 12.47 22.00 -2.99
C ALA A 379 13.53 21.81 -1.89
N LEU A 380 14.50 20.91 -2.08
CA LEU A 380 15.61 20.69 -1.15
C LEU A 380 16.77 21.68 -1.33
N GLY A 381 16.72 22.55 -2.35
CA GLY A 381 17.82 23.46 -2.70
C GLY A 381 19.08 22.69 -3.07
N ASP A 382 20.23 23.07 -2.51
CA ASP A 382 21.52 22.41 -2.79
C ASP A 382 21.70 21.03 -2.13
N LYS A 383 20.67 20.50 -1.45
CA LYS A 383 20.75 19.18 -0.80
C LYS A 383 20.39 18.07 -1.78
N MET A 384 21.11 16.96 -1.70
CA MET A 384 20.86 15.77 -2.52
C MET A 384 20.07 14.70 -1.77
N ILE A 385 19.32 13.89 -2.52
CA ILE A 385 18.77 12.62 -2.04
C ILE A 385 19.88 11.58 -2.17
N TRP A 386 20.32 11.04 -1.03
CA TRP A 386 21.41 10.08 -0.95
C TRP A 386 20.90 8.64 -0.89
N PHE A 387 21.38 7.81 -1.80
CA PHE A 387 21.15 6.38 -1.85
C PHE A 387 22.37 5.66 -1.28
N GLU A 388 22.17 4.84 -0.25
CA GLU A 388 23.23 4.04 0.33
C GLU A 388 23.47 2.77 -0.50
N ARG A 389 24.75 2.43 -0.70
CA ARG A 389 25.13 1.19 -1.39
C ARG A 389 24.70 -0.01 -0.55
N CYS A 390 23.86 -0.87 -1.12
CA CYS A 390 23.54 -2.16 -0.54
C CYS A 390 24.83 -2.98 -0.36
N LEU A 391 25.01 -3.55 0.83
CA LEU A 391 26.15 -4.41 1.18
C LEU A 391 25.93 -5.86 0.80
#